data_AF-A0A7V5C712-F1
#
_entry.id   AF-A0A7V5C712-F1
#
_cell.length_a   1.000
_cell.length_b   1.000
_cell.length_c   1.000
_cell.angle_alpha   90.00
_cell.angle_beta   90.00
_cell.angle_gamma   90.00
#
_symmetry.space_group_name_H-M   'P 1'
#
loop_
_entity.id
_entity.type
_entity.pdbx_description
1 polymer ?
#
loop_
_entity_poly.entity_id
_entity_poly.type
_entity_poly.pdbx_seq_one_letter_code
_entity_poly.pdbx_strand_id
1 'polypeptide(L)'
;MTRIYAFKSIMLGLIIAQALSTLMVYLSNTELFDMVEAITRAGYLSVPNSNIMPILRTFKAAFFGGLFFTMTAGACLSVFAFAAAWIWDRILKRNPYLFVPFLMIWLWCILSVNSQGVSGIVTAQFFLVPAAVFGTALLQMPQPREHLRPDMMIHLIAFAVLLLMANAQTDARIFLKIRDNLLLSNPVGIKLNNFYYRYTLYPARAFKSYNQKLIRTCNLASIEDKSLARSLKKRLLANDYLIVSKEISVDLNIVKTGDHLVFRDKGKMILRTSPEEFLRNSRKVLKEFSEKSDRHIFFRWFIFFSLLTVPPLILYFSVYALFHTISGFFLSSLRASVSAGILCCMTGAVLLLPLHFGIEKDIKVADLPGILISDNWHHRVAALKMIWRKNIEIGNFPKHTRLLQSPHIPERYWLAKVLGKSRSPETYPQLLSLLDDANFNVVYSALSGLGRRGEKEVIGEILKQIKISDNWYVQWYAYKALRKLGWKQSYKL
;
A
#
# COMPACT_ATOMS: atom_id res chain seq x y z
N MET A 1 -14.43 -28.63 20.64
CA MET A 1 -13.68 -27.75 21.57
C MET A 1 -12.27 -27.39 21.08
N THR A 2 -11.52 -28.31 20.44
CA THR A 2 -10.10 -28.14 20.05
C THR A 2 -9.77 -27.02 19.05
N ARG A 3 -10.71 -26.46 18.27
CA ARG A 3 -10.42 -25.35 17.33
C ARG A 3 -10.71 -23.96 17.91
N ILE A 4 -11.41 -23.90 19.05
CA ILE A 4 -11.90 -22.64 19.62
C ILE A 4 -10.78 -21.86 20.31
N TYR A 5 -9.83 -22.55 20.96
CA TYR A 5 -8.73 -21.87 21.65
C TYR A 5 -7.78 -21.14 20.67
N ALA A 6 -7.48 -21.76 19.53
CA ALA A 6 -6.65 -21.15 18.49
C ALA A 6 -7.27 -19.84 17.97
N PHE A 7 -8.56 -19.88 17.69
CA PHE A 7 -9.31 -18.69 17.28
C PHE A 7 -9.30 -17.61 18.37
N LYS A 8 -9.57 -17.97 19.63
CA LYS A 8 -9.57 -17.03 20.77
C LYS A 8 -8.22 -16.33 20.94
N SER A 9 -7.12 -17.08 20.94
CA SER A 9 -5.77 -16.52 21.10
C SER A 9 -5.40 -15.59 19.94
N ILE A 10 -5.63 -16.01 18.69
CA ILE A 10 -5.35 -15.17 17.51
C ILE A 10 -6.24 -13.91 17.52
N MET A 11 -7.53 -14.04 17.85
CA MET A 11 -8.43 -12.88 17.94
C MET A 11 -7.99 -11.88 19.00
N LEU A 12 -7.53 -12.33 20.16
CA LEU A 12 -6.97 -11.44 21.18
C LEU A 12 -5.78 -10.65 20.63
N GLY A 13 -4.87 -11.33 19.92
CA GLY A 13 -3.74 -10.69 19.25
C GLY A 13 -4.17 -9.62 18.24
N LEU A 14 -5.20 -9.91 17.43
CA LEU A 14 -5.75 -8.95 16.46
C LEU A 14 -6.45 -7.76 17.13
N ILE A 15 -7.14 -7.96 18.26
CA ILE A 15 -7.76 -6.88 19.04
C ILE A 15 -6.70 -5.92 19.58
N ILE A 16 -5.64 -6.46 20.20
CA ILE A 16 -4.51 -5.67 20.69
C ILE A 16 -3.84 -4.94 19.52
N ALA A 17 -3.58 -5.64 18.41
CA ALA A 17 -3.01 -5.05 17.21
C ALA A 17 -3.89 -3.92 16.66
N GLN A 18 -5.21 -4.06 16.66
CA GLN A 18 -6.15 -3.04 16.19
C GLN A 18 -6.16 -1.80 17.07
N ALA A 19 -6.12 -1.95 18.39
CA ALA A 19 -6.03 -0.81 19.30
C ALA A 19 -4.74 0.01 19.05
N LEU A 20 -3.59 -0.68 18.99
CA LEU A 20 -2.29 -0.04 18.75
C LEU A 20 -2.19 0.55 17.34
N SER A 21 -2.69 -0.15 16.32
CA SER A 21 -2.70 0.34 14.94
C SER A 21 -3.58 1.57 14.76
N THR A 22 -4.74 1.58 15.42
CA THR A 22 -5.65 2.74 15.42
C THR A 22 -4.95 3.95 16.06
N LEU A 23 -4.29 3.76 17.20
CA LEU A 23 -3.53 4.81 17.87
C LEU A 23 -2.39 5.35 16.98
N MET A 24 -1.63 4.45 16.33
CA MET A 24 -0.55 4.83 15.41
C MET A 24 -1.06 5.72 14.27
N VAL A 25 -2.16 5.33 13.64
CA VAL A 25 -2.75 6.10 12.53
C VAL A 25 -3.34 7.42 13.04
N TYR A 26 -3.99 7.42 14.21
CA TYR A 26 -4.55 8.64 14.80
C TYR A 26 -3.48 9.70 15.05
N LEU A 27 -2.36 9.32 15.67
CA LEU A 27 -1.25 10.25 15.93
C LEU A 27 -0.62 10.75 14.63
N SER A 28 -0.40 9.85 13.66
CA SER A 28 0.12 10.26 12.35
C SER A 28 -0.83 11.20 11.60
N ASN A 29 -2.13 10.97 11.69
CA ASN A 29 -3.13 11.83 11.07
C ASN A 29 -3.19 13.20 11.76
N THR A 30 -2.97 13.25 13.07
CA THR A 30 -2.90 14.51 13.82
C THR A 30 -1.69 15.32 13.37
N GLU A 31 -0.51 14.70 13.26
CA GLU A 31 0.67 15.35 12.69
C GLU A 31 0.44 15.83 11.24
N LEU A 32 -0.29 15.05 10.43
CA LEU A 32 -0.63 15.45 9.06
C LEU A 32 -1.60 16.61 9.03
N PHE A 33 -2.57 16.67 9.95
CA PHE A 33 -3.50 17.79 10.07
C PHE A 33 -2.72 19.10 10.32
N ASP A 34 -1.82 19.09 11.31
CA ASP A 34 -1.02 20.27 11.68
C ASP A 34 -0.12 20.71 10.52
N MET A 35 0.46 19.74 9.80
CA MET A 35 1.22 19.99 8.57
C MET A 35 0.35 20.66 7.50
N VAL A 36 -0.85 20.13 7.21
CA VAL A 36 -1.74 20.65 6.16
C VAL A 36 -2.19 22.06 6.51
N GLU A 37 -2.49 22.32 7.78
CA GLU A 37 -2.82 23.64 8.28
C GLU A 37 -1.64 24.62 8.10
N ALA A 38 -0.42 24.21 8.48
CA ALA A 38 0.79 25.01 8.30
C ALA A 38 1.04 25.38 6.83
N ILE A 39 0.92 24.41 5.94
CA ILE A 39 1.11 24.57 4.49
C ILE A 39 0.07 25.55 3.93
N THR A 40 -1.19 25.42 4.36
CA THR A 40 -2.30 26.25 3.90
C THR A 40 -2.14 27.69 4.40
N ARG A 41 -1.79 27.89 5.68
CA ARG A 41 -1.48 29.21 6.25
C ARG A 41 -0.29 29.88 5.56
N ALA A 42 0.71 29.09 5.15
CA ALA A 42 1.85 29.57 4.39
C ALA A 42 1.55 29.81 2.88
N GLY A 43 0.28 29.75 2.46
CA GLY A 43 -0.14 30.10 1.10
C GLY A 43 0.23 29.07 0.02
N TYR A 44 0.64 27.87 0.39
CA TYR A 44 0.94 26.79 -0.57
C TYR A 44 -0.28 25.92 -0.83
N LEU A 45 -0.25 25.20 -1.96
CA LEU A 45 -1.25 24.17 -2.25
C LEU A 45 -1.01 22.95 -1.34
N SER A 46 -1.97 22.64 -0.48
CA SER A 46 -1.93 21.48 0.41
C SER A 46 -2.54 20.23 -0.23
N VAL A 47 -1.93 19.07 0.00
CA VAL A 47 -2.47 17.76 -0.34
C VAL A 47 -2.23 16.81 0.85
N PRO A 48 -3.29 16.37 1.55
CA PRO A 48 -4.70 16.63 1.26
C PRO A 48 -5.12 18.10 1.48
N ASN A 49 -6.21 18.51 0.83
CA ASN A 49 -6.80 19.86 0.94
C ASN A 49 -7.73 20.00 2.17
N SER A 50 -8.36 21.18 2.29
CA SER A 50 -9.32 21.51 3.36
C SER A 50 -10.57 20.63 3.40
N ASN A 51 -11.00 20.00 2.30
CA ASN A 51 -12.19 19.14 2.29
C ASN A 51 -11.93 17.81 3.02
N ILE A 52 -10.68 17.36 3.04
CA ILE A 52 -10.27 16.10 3.67
C ILE A 52 -9.69 16.33 5.05
N MET A 53 -9.14 17.53 5.31
CA MET A 53 -8.48 17.87 6.57
C MET A 53 -9.32 17.54 7.82
N PRO A 54 -10.64 17.84 7.90
CA PRO A 54 -11.45 17.46 9.06
C PRO A 54 -11.52 15.94 9.31
N ILE A 55 -11.47 15.14 8.23
CA ILE A 55 -11.58 13.68 8.30
C ILE A 55 -10.33 13.07 8.96
N LEU A 56 -9.16 13.71 8.84
CA LEU A 56 -7.88 13.20 9.35
C LEU A 56 -7.96 12.86 10.85
N ARG A 57 -8.54 13.76 11.66
CA ARG A 57 -8.65 13.59 13.12
C ARG A 57 -9.83 12.73 13.56
N THR A 58 -10.62 12.18 12.64
CA THR A 58 -11.74 11.31 13.02
C THR A 58 -11.24 9.94 13.50
N PHE A 59 -11.86 9.42 14.56
CA PHE A 59 -11.62 8.04 15.00
C PHE A 59 -11.87 7.04 13.87
N LYS A 60 -12.91 7.28 13.05
CA LYS A 60 -13.25 6.43 11.90
C LYS A 60 -12.08 6.28 10.91
N ALA A 61 -11.40 7.37 10.57
CA ALA A 61 -10.24 7.33 9.67
C ALA A 61 -9.08 6.56 10.29
N ALA A 62 -8.82 6.78 11.59
CA ALA A 62 -7.77 6.05 12.32
C ALA A 62 -8.06 4.56 12.45
N PHE A 63 -9.30 4.19 12.79
CA PHE A 63 -9.72 2.80 12.99
C PHE A 63 -9.64 1.99 11.69
N PHE A 64 -10.27 2.49 10.62
CA PHE A 64 -10.24 1.80 9.33
C PHE A 64 -8.87 1.86 8.65
N GLY A 65 -8.09 2.92 8.86
CA GLY A 65 -6.68 2.95 8.46
C GLY A 65 -5.84 1.93 9.24
N GLY A 66 -6.09 1.77 10.54
CA GLY A 66 -5.41 0.82 11.42
C GLY A 66 -5.61 -0.64 11.03
N LEU A 67 -6.73 -0.98 10.38
CA LEU A 67 -6.98 -2.33 9.88
C LEU A 67 -5.86 -2.82 8.94
N PHE A 68 -5.19 -1.92 8.22
CA PHE A 68 -4.05 -2.31 7.37
C PHE A 68 -2.94 -2.96 8.20
N PHE A 69 -2.52 -2.34 9.31
CA PHE A 69 -1.46 -2.87 10.17
C PHE A 69 -1.93 -4.10 10.95
N THR A 70 -3.19 -4.12 11.37
CA THR A 70 -3.81 -5.28 12.05
C THR A 70 -3.84 -6.51 11.16
N MET A 71 -4.31 -6.38 9.92
CA MET A 71 -4.42 -7.50 8.98
C MET A 71 -3.09 -7.88 8.31
N THR A 72 -2.04 -7.09 8.52
CA THR A 72 -0.67 -7.40 8.09
C THR A 72 0.18 -7.79 9.29
N ALA A 73 0.92 -6.85 9.86
CA ALA A 73 1.84 -7.09 10.96
C ALA A 73 1.16 -7.76 12.16
N GLY A 74 -0.04 -7.32 12.56
CA GLY A 74 -0.79 -7.92 13.67
C GLY A 74 -1.16 -9.39 13.43
N ALA A 75 -1.67 -9.70 12.24
CA ALA A 75 -2.02 -11.06 11.82
C ALA A 75 -0.78 -11.95 11.74
N CYS A 76 0.32 -11.42 11.19
CA CYS A 76 1.62 -12.10 11.13
C CYS A 76 2.10 -12.48 12.53
N LEU A 77 2.24 -11.48 13.42
CA LEU A 77 2.67 -11.68 14.80
C LEU A 77 1.78 -12.68 15.54
N SER A 78 0.46 -12.61 15.33
CA SER A 78 -0.49 -13.52 15.97
C SER A 78 -0.35 -14.96 15.47
N VAL A 79 -0.29 -15.16 14.15
CA VAL A 79 -0.15 -16.51 13.56
C VAL A 79 1.17 -17.15 13.95
N PHE A 80 2.29 -16.42 13.85
CA PHE A 80 3.61 -16.95 14.22
C PHE A 80 3.75 -17.19 15.72
N ALA A 81 3.22 -16.32 16.59
CA ALA A 81 3.23 -16.56 18.04
C ALA A 81 2.40 -17.79 18.42
N PHE A 82 1.23 -17.97 17.81
CA PHE A 82 0.42 -19.17 18.01
C PHE A 82 1.16 -20.43 17.52
N ALA A 83 1.77 -20.37 16.33
CA ALA A 83 2.55 -21.47 15.80
C ALA A 83 3.74 -21.83 16.70
N ALA A 84 4.46 -20.83 17.22
CA ALA A 84 5.56 -21.04 18.17
C ALA A 84 5.08 -21.71 19.46
N ALA A 85 3.95 -21.24 20.04
CA ALA A 85 3.36 -21.87 21.23
C ALA A 85 2.97 -23.33 20.96
N TRP A 86 2.37 -23.59 19.81
CA TRP A 86 1.96 -24.93 19.41
C TRP A 86 3.15 -25.85 19.15
N ILE A 87 4.19 -25.40 18.44
CA ILE A 87 5.40 -26.19 18.19
C ILE A 87 6.10 -26.51 19.52
N TRP A 88 6.22 -25.51 20.40
CA TRP A 88 6.85 -25.70 21.69
C TRP A 88 6.12 -26.72 22.56
N ASP A 89 4.79 -26.65 22.62
CA ASP A 89 3.96 -27.59 23.39
C ASP A 89 3.93 -29.00 22.77
N ARG A 90 3.68 -29.11 21.46
CA ARG A 90 3.37 -30.38 20.79
C ARG A 90 4.57 -31.15 20.28
N ILE A 91 5.57 -30.44 19.74
CA ILE A 91 6.75 -31.04 19.11
C ILE A 91 7.91 -31.06 20.09
N LEU A 92 8.19 -29.93 20.73
CA LEU A 92 9.34 -29.76 21.62
C LEU A 92 9.05 -30.16 23.07
N LYS A 93 7.83 -30.63 23.36
CA LYS A 93 7.39 -31.12 24.67
C LYS A 93 7.72 -30.16 25.82
N ARG A 94 7.56 -28.86 25.57
CA ARG A 94 7.89 -27.75 26.49
C ARG A 94 9.34 -27.74 27.00
N ASN A 95 10.29 -28.30 26.24
CA ASN A 95 11.71 -28.23 26.59
C ASN A 95 12.18 -26.76 26.55
N PRO A 96 12.74 -26.21 27.65
CA PRO A 96 13.13 -24.80 27.72
C PRO A 96 14.31 -24.47 26.79
N TYR A 97 15.26 -25.38 26.61
CA TYR A 97 16.44 -25.15 25.76
C TYR A 97 16.06 -25.04 24.29
N LEU A 98 15.11 -25.85 23.84
CA LEU A 98 14.61 -25.82 22.46
C LEU A 98 13.71 -24.60 22.18
N PHE A 99 13.32 -23.86 23.22
CA PHE A 99 12.58 -22.60 23.08
C PHE A 99 13.48 -21.38 22.86
N VAL A 100 14.76 -21.46 23.25
CA VAL A 100 15.73 -20.35 23.12
C VAL A 100 15.80 -19.77 21.70
N PRO A 101 15.80 -20.57 20.61
CA PRO A 101 15.78 -20.01 19.25
C PRO A 101 14.58 -19.11 18.95
N PHE A 102 13.38 -19.46 19.45
CA PHE A 102 12.18 -18.62 19.28
C PHE A 102 12.33 -17.28 20.01
N LEU A 103 12.87 -17.31 21.23
CA LEU A 103 13.16 -16.10 22.00
C LEU A 103 14.21 -15.23 21.33
N MET A 104 15.27 -15.81 20.76
CA MET A 104 16.29 -15.06 20.02
C MET A 104 15.71 -14.38 18.78
N ILE A 105 14.86 -15.07 18.00
CA ILE A 105 14.18 -14.47 16.85
C ILE A 105 13.24 -13.34 17.29
N TRP A 106 12.50 -13.54 18.38
CA TRP A 106 11.59 -12.51 18.90
C TRP A 106 12.34 -11.27 19.39
N LEU A 107 13.44 -11.46 20.14
CA LEU A 107 14.32 -10.38 20.58
C LEU A 107 14.95 -9.66 19.38
N TRP A 108 15.42 -10.41 18.38
CA TRP A 108 15.95 -9.83 17.14
C TRP A 108 14.92 -8.96 16.43
N CYS A 109 13.65 -9.37 16.36
CA CYS A 109 12.58 -8.54 15.78
C CYS A 109 12.37 -7.23 16.55
N ILE A 110 12.36 -7.29 17.89
CA ILE A 110 12.21 -6.11 18.76
C ILE A 110 13.40 -5.15 18.60
N LEU A 111 14.63 -5.67 18.58
CA LEU A 111 15.82 -4.87 18.33
C LEU A 111 15.81 -4.26 16.92
N SER A 112 15.44 -5.05 15.90
CA SER A 112 15.40 -4.62 14.51
C SER A 112 14.42 -3.49 14.27
N VAL A 113 13.25 -3.50 14.94
CA VAL A 113 12.25 -2.43 14.79
C VAL A 113 12.68 -1.10 15.41
N ASN A 114 13.70 -1.11 16.26
CA ASN A 114 14.27 0.08 16.91
C ASN A 114 15.67 0.44 16.39
N SER A 115 16.19 -0.28 15.39
CA SER A 115 17.56 -0.14 14.86
C SER A 115 17.88 1.27 14.33
N GLN A 116 16.88 1.99 13.82
CA GLN A 116 17.02 3.35 13.27
C GLN A 116 16.34 4.41 14.14
N GLY A 117 16.09 4.09 15.42
CA GLY A 117 15.43 4.95 16.38
C GLY A 117 14.19 4.30 16.98
N VAL A 118 13.84 4.73 18.20
CA VAL A 118 12.77 4.12 18.98
C VAL A 118 11.40 4.44 18.37
N SER A 119 10.59 3.39 18.18
CA SER A 119 9.21 3.48 17.70
C SER A 119 8.26 2.82 18.70
N GLY A 120 7.82 3.58 19.71
CA GLY A 120 7.09 3.05 20.87
C GLY A 120 5.87 2.17 20.51
N ILE A 121 5.02 2.60 19.59
CA ILE A 121 3.80 1.85 19.23
C ILE A 121 4.13 0.56 18.48
N VAL A 122 5.08 0.60 17.55
CA VAL A 122 5.48 -0.59 16.79
C VAL A 122 6.20 -1.58 17.71
N THR A 123 7.07 -1.11 18.61
CA THR A 123 7.68 -1.95 19.65
C THR A 123 6.62 -2.59 20.53
N ALA A 124 5.60 -1.84 20.95
CA ALA A 124 4.48 -2.39 21.72
C ALA A 124 3.71 -3.46 20.95
N GLN A 125 3.53 -3.31 19.62
CA GLN A 125 2.91 -4.37 18.79
C GLN A 125 3.75 -5.65 18.78
N PHE A 126 5.06 -5.52 18.53
CA PHE A 126 5.97 -6.67 18.49
C PHE A 126 6.15 -7.34 19.85
N PHE A 127 5.87 -6.64 20.95
CA PHE A 127 5.93 -7.21 22.29
C PHE A 127 4.57 -7.77 22.75
N LEU A 128 3.53 -6.95 22.80
CA LEU A 128 2.24 -7.29 23.41
C LEU A 128 1.46 -8.34 22.61
N VAL A 129 1.49 -8.26 21.27
CA VAL A 129 0.73 -9.20 20.43
C VAL A 129 1.27 -10.62 20.57
N PRO A 130 2.57 -10.90 20.35
CA PRO A 130 3.10 -12.24 20.55
C PRO A 130 2.95 -12.74 21.98
N ALA A 131 3.22 -11.90 23.00
CA ALA A 131 3.13 -12.30 24.39
C ALA A 131 1.72 -12.74 24.79
N ALA A 132 0.70 -11.95 24.41
CA ALA A 132 -0.69 -12.27 24.70
C ALA A 132 -1.17 -13.53 23.97
N VAL A 133 -0.82 -13.67 22.68
CA VAL A 133 -1.22 -14.83 21.88
C VAL A 133 -0.53 -16.09 22.38
N PHE A 134 0.77 -16.05 22.62
CA PHE A 134 1.56 -17.18 23.11
C PHE A 134 1.09 -17.64 24.49
N GLY A 135 0.94 -16.70 25.43
CA GLY A 135 0.48 -17.00 26.79
C GLY A 135 -0.93 -17.59 26.81
N THR A 136 -1.89 -16.96 26.13
CA THR A 136 -3.26 -17.48 26.08
C THR A 136 -3.37 -18.81 25.33
N ALA A 137 -2.55 -19.02 24.29
CA ALA A 137 -2.52 -20.28 23.56
C ALA A 137 -2.11 -21.42 24.49
N LEU A 138 -1.06 -21.24 25.29
CA LEU A 138 -0.59 -22.27 26.23
C LEU A 138 -1.56 -22.52 27.38
N LEU A 139 -2.20 -21.48 27.89
CA LEU A 139 -3.18 -21.60 28.98
C LEU A 139 -4.44 -22.37 28.55
N GLN A 140 -4.85 -22.21 27.29
CA GLN A 140 -6.08 -22.83 26.76
C GLN A 140 -5.82 -24.12 25.97
N MET A 141 -4.54 -24.51 25.79
CA MET A 141 -4.20 -25.68 24.98
C MET A 141 -4.63 -26.97 25.70
N PRO A 142 -5.39 -27.86 25.06
CA PRO A 142 -5.76 -29.13 25.66
C PRO A 142 -4.55 -30.05 25.81
N GLN A 143 -4.66 -31.06 26.68
CA GLN A 143 -3.58 -32.02 26.92
C GLN A 143 -3.03 -32.64 25.62
N PRO A 144 -1.70 -32.87 25.53
CA PRO A 144 -1.09 -33.50 24.37
C PRO A 144 -1.70 -34.87 24.10
N ARG A 145 -1.87 -35.21 22.82
CA ARG A 145 -2.17 -36.58 22.40
C ARG A 145 -0.85 -37.32 22.19
N GLU A 146 -0.81 -38.61 22.49
CA GLU A 146 0.42 -39.42 22.44
C GLU A 146 1.11 -39.44 21.07
N HIS A 147 0.34 -39.30 19.98
CA HIS A 147 0.86 -39.35 18.62
C HIS A 147 0.54 -38.07 17.85
N LEU A 148 1.55 -37.52 17.18
CA LEU A 148 1.38 -36.48 16.17
C LEU A 148 0.48 -37.02 15.05
N ARG A 149 -0.51 -36.24 14.64
CA ARG A 149 -1.41 -36.67 13.58
C ARG A 149 -0.68 -36.63 12.23
N PRO A 150 -0.86 -37.66 11.37
CA PRO A 150 -0.28 -37.69 10.03
C PRO A 150 -0.82 -36.60 9.09
N ASP A 151 -1.90 -35.89 9.48
CA ASP A 151 -2.48 -34.76 8.74
C ASP A 151 -1.52 -33.56 8.60
N MET A 152 -0.57 -33.39 9.52
CA MET A 152 0.42 -32.31 9.45
C MET A 152 1.31 -32.41 8.20
N MET A 153 1.69 -33.61 7.79
CA MET A 153 2.48 -33.81 6.56
C MET A 153 1.68 -33.40 5.31
N ILE A 154 0.36 -33.60 5.31
CA ILE A 154 -0.52 -33.18 4.21
C ILE A 154 -0.47 -31.67 4.04
N HIS A 155 -0.50 -30.92 5.14
CA HIS A 155 -0.40 -29.46 5.10
C HIS A 155 0.95 -28.98 4.57
N LEU A 156 2.05 -29.58 5.04
CA LEU A 156 3.39 -29.23 4.58
C LEU A 156 3.56 -29.50 3.08
N ILE A 157 3.14 -30.68 2.61
CA ILE A 157 3.23 -31.07 1.20
C ILE A 157 2.34 -30.17 0.34
N ALA A 158 1.06 -30.00 0.69
CA ALA A 158 0.12 -29.22 -0.10
C ALA A 158 0.55 -27.74 -0.19
N PHE A 159 1.01 -27.15 0.93
CA PHE A 159 1.50 -25.77 0.92
C PHE A 159 2.79 -25.64 0.11
N ALA A 160 3.72 -26.60 0.19
CA ALA A 160 4.94 -26.62 -0.62
C ALA A 160 4.64 -26.69 -2.12
N VAL A 161 3.70 -27.55 -2.53
CA VAL A 161 3.25 -27.66 -3.92
C VAL A 161 2.65 -26.33 -4.40
N LEU A 162 1.74 -25.74 -3.63
CA LEU A 162 1.12 -24.45 -3.98
C LEU A 162 2.16 -23.32 -4.05
N LEU A 163 3.14 -23.30 -3.16
CA LEU A 163 4.21 -22.30 -3.15
C LEU A 163 5.11 -22.43 -4.39
N LEU A 164 5.49 -23.65 -4.77
CA LEU A 164 6.25 -23.91 -6.00
C LEU A 164 5.47 -23.45 -7.24
N MET A 165 4.18 -23.76 -7.31
CA MET A 165 3.31 -23.33 -8.40
C MET A 165 3.16 -21.81 -8.47
N ALA A 166 3.00 -21.14 -7.31
CA ALA A 166 2.86 -19.69 -7.25
C ALA A 166 4.15 -18.95 -7.63
N ASN A 167 5.31 -19.42 -7.14
CA ASN A 167 6.61 -18.79 -7.42
C ASN A 167 7.00 -18.85 -8.90
N ALA A 168 6.60 -19.90 -9.61
CA ALA A 168 6.80 -20.02 -11.05
C ALA A 168 5.97 -19.00 -11.88
N GLN A 169 5.06 -18.24 -11.25
CA GLN A 169 4.00 -17.49 -11.94
C GLN A 169 3.84 -16.04 -11.46
N THR A 170 4.69 -15.56 -10.55
CA THR A 170 4.55 -14.22 -9.96
C THR A 170 4.79 -13.10 -10.97
N ASP A 171 3.72 -12.51 -11.48
CA ASP A 171 3.73 -11.34 -12.36
C ASP A 171 2.98 -10.17 -11.73
N ALA A 172 3.54 -8.96 -11.83
CA ALA A 172 2.87 -7.71 -11.43
C ALA A 172 1.48 -7.51 -12.09
N ARG A 173 1.21 -8.17 -13.21
CA ARG A 173 -0.09 -8.17 -13.91
C ARG A 173 -1.21 -8.88 -13.15
N ILE A 174 -0.91 -9.77 -12.20
CA ILE A 174 -1.91 -10.53 -11.44
C ILE A 174 -2.85 -9.58 -10.68
N PHE A 175 -2.28 -8.56 -10.03
CA PHE A 175 -3.08 -7.58 -9.30
C PHE A 175 -4.08 -6.83 -10.20
N LEU A 176 -3.64 -6.45 -11.42
CA LEU A 176 -4.53 -5.80 -12.39
C LEU A 176 -5.64 -6.74 -12.88
N LYS A 177 -5.34 -8.03 -13.10
CA LYS A 177 -6.35 -9.03 -13.48
C LYS A 177 -7.39 -9.22 -12.36
N ILE A 178 -6.95 -9.37 -11.11
CA ILE A 178 -7.85 -9.49 -9.94
C ILE A 178 -8.71 -8.24 -9.83
N ARG A 179 -8.11 -7.04 -9.89
CA ARG A 179 -8.85 -5.80 -9.78
C ARG A 179 -9.90 -5.66 -10.88
N ASP A 180 -9.54 -5.89 -12.13
CA ASP A 180 -10.44 -5.67 -13.26
C ASP A 180 -11.58 -6.69 -13.29
N ASN A 181 -11.27 -7.97 -13.05
CA ASN A 181 -12.21 -9.07 -13.26
C ASN A 181 -12.98 -9.47 -11.99
N LEU A 182 -12.45 -9.18 -10.80
CA LEU A 182 -13.09 -9.53 -9.53
C LEU A 182 -13.56 -8.29 -8.76
N LEU A 183 -12.76 -7.23 -8.68
CA LEU A 183 -13.13 -6.06 -7.87
C LEU A 183 -14.02 -5.09 -8.65
N LEU A 184 -13.68 -4.72 -9.88
CA LEU A 184 -14.41 -3.70 -10.64
C LEU A 184 -15.55 -4.25 -11.51
N SER A 185 -15.79 -5.55 -11.49
CA SER A 185 -16.79 -6.23 -12.31
C SER A 185 -18.15 -6.40 -11.62
N ASN A 186 -18.24 -6.19 -10.30
CA ASN A 186 -19.46 -6.37 -9.54
C ASN A 186 -19.57 -5.37 -8.36
N PRO A 187 -20.79 -5.12 -7.83
CA PRO A 187 -21.01 -4.09 -6.81
C PRO A 187 -20.25 -4.33 -5.48
N VAL A 188 -20.10 -5.58 -5.04
CA VAL A 188 -19.41 -5.92 -3.79
C VAL A 188 -17.91 -5.63 -3.91
N GLY A 189 -17.31 -6.07 -5.01
CA GLY A 189 -15.92 -5.79 -5.32
C GLY A 189 -15.65 -4.28 -5.44
N ILE A 190 -16.57 -3.51 -6.02
CA ILE A 190 -16.45 -2.05 -6.14
C ILE A 190 -16.46 -1.41 -4.76
N LYS A 191 -17.36 -1.85 -3.85
CA LYS A 191 -17.38 -1.38 -2.46
C LYS A 191 -16.07 -1.69 -1.73
N LEU A 192 -15.50 -2.89 -1.92
CA LEU A 192 -14.22 -3.27 -1.32
C LEU A 192 -13.05 -2.43 -1.88
N ASN A 193 -13.01 -2.21 -3.20
CA ASN A 193 -12.05 -1.33 -3.84
C ASN A 193 -12.15 0.10 -3.29
N ASN A 194 -13.37 0.63 -3.18
CA ASN A 194 -13.62 1.96 -2.65
C ASN A 194 -13.20 2.08 -1.19
N PHE A 195 -13.47 1.05 -0.37
CA PHE A 195 -13.00 1.00 1.01
C PHE A 195 -11.47 1.03 1.10
N TYR A 196 -10.78 0.20 0.30
CA TYR A 196 -9.33 0.18 0.22
C TYR A 196 -8.78 1.57 -0.11
N TYR A 197 -9.15 2.14 -1.25
CA TYR A 197 -8.65 3.46 -1.66
C TYR A 197 -9.12 4.61 -0.76
N ARG A 198 -10.24 4.46 -0.05
CA ARG A 198 -10.65 5.47 0.94
C ARG A 198 -9.70 5.51 2.13
N TYR A 199 -9.20 4.37 2.60
CA TYR A 199 -8.50 4.29 3.89
C TYR A 199 -7.00 4.00 3.81
N THR A 200 -6.45 3.60 2.67
CA THR A 200 -5.03 3.18 2.57
C THR A 200 -4.01 4.29 2.70
N LEU A 201 -4.35 5.55 2.41
CA LEU A 201 -3.40 6.66 2.52
C LEU A 201 -3.10 7.07 3.97
N TYR A 202 -4.04 6.84 4.90
CA TYR A 202 -3.84 7.11 6.33
C TYR A 202 -2.71 6.25 6.95
N PRO A 203 -2.76 4.90 6.93
CA PRO A 203 -1.66 4.09 7.43
C PRO A 203 -0.40 4.26 6.57
N ALA A 204 -0.56 4.53 5.26
CA ALA A 204 0.60 4.79 4.42
C ALA A 204 1.36 6.05 4.86
N ARG A 205 0.69 7.08 5.37
CA ARG A 205 1.36 8.27 5.93
C ARG A 205 2.19 7.93 7.16
N ALA A 206 1.68 7.06 8.04
CA ALA A 206 2.28 6.73 9.33
C ALA A 206 3.67 6.11 9.23
N PHE A 207 3.92 5.29 8.21
CA PHE A 207 5.17 4.55 8.09
C PHE A 207 6.06 4.91 6.89
N LYS A 208 5.66 5.89 6.06
CA LYS A 208 6.42 6.32 4.88
C LYS A 208 7.67 7.10 5.27
N SER A 209 8.77 6.83 4.56
CA SER A 209 9.96 7.67 4.64
C SER A 209 9.72 9.05 4.02
N TYR A 210 10.58 10.03 4.32
CA TYR A 210 10.45 11.39 3.77
C TYR A 210 10.48 11.40 2.23
N ASN A 211 11.32 10.59 1.59
CA ASN A 211 11.36 10.46 0.12
C ASN A 211 10.06 9.88 -0.49
N GLN A 212 9.29 9.11 0.29
CA GLN A 212 8.02 8.53 -0.17
C GLN A 212 6.82 9.46 0.04
N LYS A 213 6.98 10.53 0.82
CA LYS A 213 5.94 11.53 1.09
C LYS A 213 5.84 12.52 -0.07
N LEU A 214 4.61 12.84 -0.47
CA LEU A 214 4.32 13.72 -1.60
C LEU A 214 4.85 15.14 -1.37
N ILE A 215 4.56 15.68 -0.19
CA ILE A 215 4.94 17.01 0.28
C ILE A 215 5.59 16.85 1.65
N ARG A 216 6.63 17.65 1.90
CA ARG A 216 7.33 17.73 3.18
C ARG A 216 7.40 19.18 3.65
N THR A 217 7.49 19.39 4.95
CA THR A 217 7.68 20.72 5.53
C THR A 217 9.12 20.97 5.94
N CYS A 218 9.55 22.22 5.82
CA CYS A 218 10.88 22.64 6.19
C CYS A 218 10.84 24.00 6.88
N ASN A 219 11.81 24.24 7.76
CA ASN A 219 12.02 25.51 8.43
C ASN A 219 13.43 26.04 8.14
N LEU A 220 13.50 27.32 7.76
CA LEU A 220 14.72 28.08 7.48
C LEU A 220 14.91 29.29 8.41
N ALA A 221 14.09 29.46 9.45
CA ALA A 221 14.08 30.63 10.32
C ALA A 221 15.41 30.85 11.07
N SER A 222 16.23 29.81 11.21
CA SER A 222 17.57 29.89 11.81
C SER A 222 18.68 30.29 10.82
N ILE A 223 18.33 30.66 9.58
CA ILE A 223 19.29 31.12 8.57
C ILE A 223 19.17 32.64 8.45
N GLU A 224 20.12 33.36 9.04
CA GLU A 224 20.14 34.84 9.04
C GLU A 224 20.50 35.43 7.67
N ASP A 225 21.37 34.76 6.92
CA ASP A 225 21.76 35.17 5.57
C ASP A 225 20.59 35.03 4.59
N LYS A 226 20.02 36.18 4.19
CA LYS A 226 18.89 36.27 3.25
C LYS A 226 19.20 35.72 1.87
N SER A 227 20.44 35.86 1.38
CA SER A 227 20.86 35.37 0.06
C SER A 227 20.91 33.84 0.04
N LEU A 228 21.55 33.28 1.07
CA LEU A 228 21.60 31.84 1.28
C LEU A 228 20.18 31.27 1.48
N ALA A 229 19.37 31.87 2.35
CA ALA A 229 18.00 31.44 2.60
C ALA A 229 17.15 31.40 1.31
N ARG A 230 17.29 32.40 0.43
CA ARG A 230 16.62 32.43 -0.88
C ARG A 230 17.07 31.28 -1.79
N SER A 231 18.37 31.01 -1.83
CA SER A 231 18.96 29.92 -2.62
C SER A 231 18.51 28.54 -2.12
N LEU A 232 18.52 28.34 -0.78
CA LEU A 232 18.01 27.13 -0.13
C LEU A 232 16.52 26.93 -0.43
N LYS A 233 15.70 27.97 -0.27
CA LYS A 233 14.25 27.93 -0.55
C LYS A 233 13.98 27.46 -1.97
N LYS A 234 14.70 27.97 -2.98
CA LYS A 234 14.54 27.54 -4.38
C LYS A 234 14.82 26.05 -4.56
N ARG A 235 15.89 25.53 -3.95
CA ARG A 235 16.24 24.10 -4.02
C ARG A 235 15.25 23.21 -3.25
N LEU A 236 14.75 23.68 -2.11
CA LEU A 236 13.77 22.94 -1.29
C LEU A 236 12.42 22.83 -2.00
N LEU A 237 11.88 23.93 -2.55
CA LEU A 237 10.62 23.94 -3.30
C LEU A 237 10.68 23.08 -4.59
N ALA A 238 11.84 23.06 -5.26
CA ALA A 238 12.08 22.18 -6.40
C ALA A 238 12.00 20.68 -6.02
N ASN A 239 12.18 20.35 -4.74
CA ASN A 239 12.12 19.01 -4.20
C ASN A 239 10.90 18.78 -3.29
N ASP A 240 9.86 19.64 -3.35
CA ASP A 240 8.61 19.51 -2.58
C ASP A 240 8.79 19.58 -1.04
N TYR A 241 9.84 20.29 -0.59
CA TYR A 241 9.98 20.77 0.78
C TYR A 241 9.48 22.20 0.88
N LEU A 242 8.34 22.39 1.55
CA LEU A 242 7.65 23.67 1.67
C LEU A 242 8.10 24.39 2.94
N ILE A 243 8.45 25.67 2.81
CA ILE A 243 8.94 26.47 3.93
C ILE A 243 7.77 26.98 4.75
N VAL A 244 7.64 26.55 5.99
CA VAL A 244 6.58 26.97 6.93
C VAL A 244 7.19 27.65 8.16
N SER A 245 6.36 28.34 8.96
CA SER A 245 6.80 29.09 10.14
C SER A 245 7.32 28.17 11.26
N LYS A 246 8.03 28.78 12.23
CA LYS A 246 8.74 28.07 13.33
C LYS A 246 7.84 27.43 14.38
N GLU A 247 6.56 27.80 14.42
CA GLU A 247 5.62 27.44 15.49
C GLU A 247 5.16 25.97 15.44
N ILE A 248 5.52 25.22 14.40
CA ILE A 248 5.02 23.87 14.16
C ILE A 248 6.19 22.89 13.99
N SER A 249 6.00 21.65 14.45
CA SER A 249 6.92 20.55 14.17
C SER A 249 6.99 20.27 12.67
N VAL A 250 8.15 20.51 12.06
CA VAL A 250 8.38 20.27 10.62
C VAL A 250 9.17 18.99 10.37
N ASP A 251 9.03 18.43 9.16
CA ASP A 251 9.78 17.24 8.75
C ASP A 251 11.31 17.51 8.69
N LEU A 252 11.73 18.73 8.34
CA LEU A 252 13.14 19.11 8.19
C LEU A 252 13.43 20.50 8.77
N ASN A 253 14.19 20.56 9.87
CA ASN A 253 14.75 21.81 10.38
C ASN A 253 16.19 21.98 9.86
N ILE A 254 16.49 23.12 9.23
CA ILE A 254 17.84 23.45 8.78
C ILE A 254 18.38 24.60 9.63
N VAL A 255 19.53 24.38 10.23
CA VAL A 255 20.26 25.36 11.05
C VAL A 255 21.64 25.57 10.45
N LYS A 256 22.12 26.81 10.38
CA LYS A 256 23.52 27.10 10.03
C LYS A 256 24.36 27.07 11.31
N THR A 257 25.47 26.35 11.30
CA THR A 257 26.42 26.29 12.41
C THR A 257 27.82 26.39 11.83
N GLY A 258 28.45 27.55 11.99
CA GLY A 258 29.66 27.90 11.24
C GLY A 258 29.43 27.81 9.74
N ASP A 259 30.30 27.08 9.04
CA ASP A 259 30.26 26.90 7.58
C ASP A 259 29.39 25.73 7.12
N HIS A 260 28.59 25.15 8.03
CA HIS A 260 27.78 23.98 7.72
C HIS A 260 26.30 24.21 7.93
N LEU A 261 25.51 23.48 7.14
CA LEU A 261 24.09 23.27 7.36
C LEU A 261 23.89 21.96 8.15
N VAL A 262 23.13 22.06 9.23
CA VAL A 262 22.75 20.94 10.09
C VAL A 262 21.27 20.65 9.86
N PHE A 263 20.98 19.43 9.41
CA PHE A 263 19.63 18.95 9.12
C PHE A 263 19.14 18.15 10.33
N ARG A 264 18.00 18.56 10.88
CA ARG A 264 17.40 17.97 12.08
C ARG A 264 16.01 17.40 11.81
N ASP A 265 15.75 16.22 12.38
CA ASP A 265 14.44 15.56 12.44
C ASP A 265 13.96 15.56 13.90
N LYS A 266 12.81 16.18 14.19
CA LYS A 266 12.25 16.30 15.56
C LYS A 266 13.29 16.71 16.61
N GLY A 267 14.16 17.67 16.27
CA GLY A 267 15.21 18.19 17.15
C GLY A 267 16.54 17.41 17.13
N LYS A 268 16.56 16.16 16.66
CA LYS A 268 17.78 15.35 16.56
C LYS A 268 18.59 15.70 15.31
N MET A 269 19.90 15.89 15.45
CA MET A 269 20.81 16.06 14.31
C MET A 269 20.94 14.74 13.53
N ILE A 270 20.69 14.80 12.21
CA ILE A 270 20.70 13.64 11.31
C ILE A 270 21.84 13.72 10.30
N LEU A 271 22.04 14.90 9.71
CA LEU A 271 23.01 15.10 8.63
C LEU A 271 23.66 16.48 8.76
N ARG A 272 24.97 16.54 8.48
CA ARG A 272 25.74 17.79 8.35
C ARG A 272 26.26 17.86 6.91
N THR A 273 26.11 19.02 6.28
CA THR A 273 26.54 19.27 4.89
C THR A 273 27.01 20.72 4.73
N SER A 274 27.68 21.07 3.63
CA SER A 274 28.00 22.47 3.32
C SER A 274 26.87 23.12 2.49
N PRO A 275 26.71 24.45 2.54
CA PRO A 275 25.81 25.16 1.64
C PRO A 275 26.04 24.82 0.15
N GLU A 276 27.29 24.78 -0.29
CA GLU A 276 27.68 24.55 -1.68
C GLU A 276 27.26 23.16 -2.14
N GLU A 277 27.53 22.13 -1.34
CA GLU A 277 27.16 20.75 -1.66
C GLU A 277 25.64 20.58 -1.72
N PHE A 278 24.91 21.18 -0.79
CA PHE A 278 23.45 21.14 -0.84
C PHE A 278 22.89 21.87 -2.07
N LEU A 279 23.43 23.04 -2.41
CA LEU A 279 22.97 23.83 -3.56
C LEU A 279 23.28 23.13 -4.90
N ARG A 280 24.37 22.35 -4.97
CA ARG A 280 24.74 21.54 -6.14
C ARG A 280 23.92 20.25 -6.21
N ASN A 281 23.81 19.51 -5.11
CA ASN A 281 23.34 18.13 -5.05
C ASN A 281 22.11 17.92 -4.14
N SER A 282 21.23 18.93 -4.01
CA SER A 282 20.07 18.92 -3.09
C SER A 282 19.26 17.61 -3.07
N ARG A 283 18.99 16.98 -4.22
CA ARG A 283 18.27 15.69 -4.30
C ARG A 283 19.00 14.57 -3.56
N LYS A 284 20.31 14.47 -3.72
CA LYS A 284 21.15 13.45 -3.09
C LYS A 284 21.17 13.66 -1.58
N VAL A 285 21.41 14.89 -1.14
CA VAL A 285 21.46 15.25 0.29
C VAL A 285 20.11 15.01 0.98
N LEU A 286 18.99 15.40 0.35
CA LEU A 286 17.65 15.14 0.89
C LEU A 286 17.31 13.65 0.91
N LYS A 287 17.80 12.89 -0.09
CA LYS A 287 17.64 11.43 -0.12
C LYS A 287 18.36 10.79 1.07
N GLU A 288 19.61 11.17 1.31
CA GLU A 288 20.42 10.69 2.43
C GLU A 288 19.81 11.08 3.78
N PHE A 289 19.36 12.32 3.93
CA PHE A 289 18.62 12.77 5.12
C PHE A 289 17.40 11.88 5.37
N SER A 290 16.59 11.62 4.34
CA SER A 290 15.43 10.74 4.47
C SER A 290 15.78 9.30 4.85
N GLU A 291 16.88 8.75 4.35
CA GLU A 291 17.32 7.38 4.68
C GLU A 291 17.80 7.30 6.13
N LYS A 292 18.58 8.27 6.59
CA LYS A 292 19.07 8.35 7.97
C LYS A 292 17.98 8.69 8.99
N SER A 293 16.88 9.30 8.58
CA SER A 293 15.71 9.57 9.44
C SER A 293 14.68 8.43 9.48
N ASP A 294 14.86 7.35 8.72
CA ASP A 294 13.82 6.35 8.50
C ASP A 294 13.72 5.28 9.59
N ARG A 295 12.88 5.55 10.59
CA ARG A 295 12.64 4.65 11.73
C ARG A 295 11.83 3.40 11.39
N HIS A 296 11.28 3.29 10.18
CA HIS A 296 10.28 2.28 9.82
C HIS A 296 10.74 1.34 8.70
N ILE A 297 12.02 1.35 8.35
CA ILE A 297 12.57 0.48 7.30
C ILE A 297 12.30 -1.00 7.56
N PHE A 298 12.63 -1.49 8.76
CA PHE A 298 12.35 -2.88 9.15
C PHE A 298 10.86 -3.18 9.23
N PHE A 299 10.06 -2.25 9.78
CA PHE A 299 8.62 -2.45 9.89
C PHE A 299 7.93 -2.56 8.53
N ARG A 300 8.33 -1.74 7.55
CA ARG A 300 7.83 -1.84 6.17
C ARG A 300 8.25 -3.16 5.51
N TRP A 301 9.48 -3.62 5.74
CA TRP A 301 9.92 -4.93 5.27
C TRP A 301 9.09 -6.06 5.90
N PHE A 302 8.83 -6.00 7.21
CA PHE A 302 8.01 -6.98 7.92
C PHE A 302 6.56 -7.01 7.41
N ILE A 303 5.96 -5.84 7.12
CA ILE A 303 4.64 -5.76 6.50
C ILE A 303 4.64 -6.39 5.10
N PHE A 304 5.68 -6.14 4.30
CA PHE A 304 5.80 -6.77 2.99
C PHE A 304 5.94 -8.30 3.10
N PHE A 305 6.78 -8.78 4.03
CA PHE A 305 6.90 -10.19 4.36
C PHE A 305 5.54 -10.78 4.77
N SER A 306 4.80 -10.10 5.63
CA SER A 306 3.46 -10.50 6.05
C SER A 306 2.49 -10.60 4.88
N LEU A 307 2.45 -9.60 3.99
CA LEU A 307 1.59 -9.58 2.81
C LEU A 307 1.87 -10.74 1.85
N LEU A 308 3.12 -11.20 1.79
CA LEU A 308 3.51 -12.35 0.96
C LEU A 308 3.23 -13.71 1.62
N THR A 309 3.18 -13.78 2.95
CA THR A 309 3.12 -15.06 3.68
C THR A 309 1.75 -15.34 4.30
N VAL A 310 1.17 -14.37 5.00
CA VAL A 310 -0.04 -14.57 5.83
C VAL A 310 -1.31 -14.74 4.99
N PRO A 311 -1.61 -13.89 3.97
CA PRO A 311 -2.82 -14.07 3.18
C PRO A 311 -2.87 -15.42 2.44
N PRO A 312 -1.80 -15.90 1.79
CA PRO A 312 -1.80 -17.25 1.20
C PRO A 312 -2.03 -18.36 2.21
N LEU A 313 -1.42 -18.27 3.41
CA LEU A 313 -1.64 -19.24 4.49
C LEU A 313 -3.10 -19.25 4.95
N ILE A 314 -3.68 -18.09 5.24
CA ILE A 314 -5.07 -17.97 5.67
C ILE A 314 -6.01 -18.50 4.58
N LEU A 315 -5.78 -18.15 3.32
CA LEU A 315 -6.58 -18.64 2.20
C LEU A 315 -6.50 -20.16 2.09
N TYR A 316 -5.30 -20.72 2.14
CA TYR A 316 -5.09 -22.16 2.12
C TYR A 316 -5.84 -22.86 3.25
N PHE A 317 -5.65 -22.44 4.51
CA PHE A 317 -6.32 -23.06 5.65
C PHE A 317 -7.84 -22.89 5.62
N SER A 318 -8.35 -21.78 5.10
CA SER A 318 -9.79 -21.53 4.95
C SER A 318 -10.42 -22.48 3.92
N VAL A 319 -9.81 -22.59 2.74
CA VAL A 319 -10.26 -23.50 1.68
C VAL A 319 -10.12 -24.95 2.12
N TYR A 320 -9.03 -25.30 2.79
CA TYR A 320 -8.82 -26.63 3.35
C TYR A 320 -9.90 -26.96 4.39
N ALA A 321 -10.18 -26.05 5.33
CA ALA A 321 -11.20 -26.27 6.35
C ALA A 321 -12.58 -26.49 5.73
N LEU A 322 -12.92 -25.77 4.66
CA LEU A 322 -14.16 -25.97 3.90
C LEU A 322 -14.20 -27.38 3.29
N PHE A 323 -13.20 -27.76 2.50
CA PHE A 323 -13.17 -29.09 1.85
C PHE A 323 -13.10 -30.23 2.85
N HIS A 324 -12.35 -30.07 3.94
CA HIS A 324 -12.28 -31.07 5.00
C HIS A 324 -13.64 -31.25 5.68
N THR A 325 -14.37 -30.15 5.93
CA THR A 325 -15.70 -30.23 6.55
C THR A 325 -16.68 -30.96 5.64
N ILE A 326 -16.68 -30.65 4.33
CA ILE A 326 -17.52 -31.32 3.34
C ILE A 326 -17.15 -32.80 3.20
N SER A 327 -15.86 -33.11 3.04
CA SER A 327 -15.37 -34.49 2.88
C SER A 327 -15.59 -35.34 4.12
N GLY A 328 -15.57 -34.72 5.31
CA GLY A 328 -15.78 -35.38 6.60
C GLY A 328 -17.19 -35.95 6.80
N PHE A 329 -18.18 -35.53 6.00
CA PHE A 329 -19.51 -36.17 6.01
C PHE A 329 -19.51 -37.55 5.36
N PHE A 330 -18.56 -37.83 4.46
CA PHE A 330 -18.56 -39.04 3.62
C PHE A 330 -17.37 -39.96 3.86
N LEU A 331 -16.26 -39.42 4.37
CA LEU A 331 -14.98 -40.13 4.45
C LEU A 331 -14.49 -40.21 5.91
N SER A 332 -13.65 -41.21 6.18
CA SER A 332 -12.92 -41.28 7.46
C SER A 332 -11.98 -40.08 7.63
N SER A 333 -11.65 -39.71 8.87
CA SER A 333 -10.90 -38.48 9.19
C SER A 333 -9.59 -38.33 8.40
N LEU A 334 -8.84 -39.42 8.18
CA LEU A 334 -7.60 -39.37 7.40
C LEU A 334 -7.88 -39.16 5.91
N ARG A 335 -8.84 -39.91 5.34
CA ARG A 335 -9.21 -39.79 3.92
C ARG A 335 -9.78 -38.41 3.63
N ALA A 336 -10.64 -37.88 4.50
CA ALA A 336 -11.14 -36.51 4.40
C ALA A 336 -10.00 -35.46 4.41
N SER A 337 -8.97 -35.68 5.23
CA SER A 337 -7.80 -34.79 5.30
C SER A 337 -6.97 -34.82 4.01
N VAL A 338 -6.73 -36.01 3.45
CA VAL A 338 -6.02 -36.18 2.18
C VAL A 338 -6.82 -35.59 1.02
N SER A 339 -8.11 -35.92 0.93
CA SER A 339 -9.03 -35.39 -0.10
C SER A 339 -9.08 -33.87 -0.07
N ALA A 340 -9.20 -33.25 1.11
CA ALA A 340 -9.17 -31.80 1.25
C ALA A 340 -7.84 -31.19 0.78
N GLY A 341 -6.70 -31.84 1.09
CA GLY A 341 -5.39 -31.42 0.60
C GLY A 341 -5.30 -31.44 -0.93
N ILE A 342 -5.76 -32.52 -1.56
CA ILE A 342 -5.79 -32.67 -3.02
C ILE A 342 -6.70 -31.60 -3.65
N LEU A 343 -7.90 -31.41 -3.12
CA LEU A 343 -8.85 -30.39 -3.61
C LEU A 343 -8.30 -28.97 -3.47
N CYS A 344 -7.56 -28.67 -2.41
CA CYS A 344 -6.84 -27.40 -2.28
C CYS A 344 -5.79 -27.23 -3.39
N CYS A 345 -4.96 -28.25 -3.64
CA CYS A 345 -3.96 -28.21 -4.70
C CYS A 345 -4.60 -28.04 -6.08
N MET A 346 -5.70 -28.76 -6.36
CA MET A 346 -6.46 -28.61 -7.61
C MET A 346 -7.07 -27.22 -7.74
N THR A 347 -7.67 -26.68 -6.68
CA THR A 347 -8.24 -25.32 -6.69
C THR A 347 -7.16 -24.28 -6.93
N GLY A 348 -6.01 -24.41 -6.24
CA GLY A 348 -4.85 -23.55 -6.47
C GLY A 348 -4.34 -23.65 -7.91
N ALA A 349 -4.24 -24.87 -8.45
CA ALA A 349 -3.86 -25.09 -9.85
C ALA A 349 -4.84 -24.40 -10.80
N VAL A 350 -6.16 -24.55 -10.61
CA VAL A 350 -7.20 -23.91 -11.44
C VAL A 350 -7.15 -22.39 -11.33
N LEU A 351 -6.92 -21.82 -10.15
CA LEU A 351 -6.79 -20.37 -9.98
C LEU A 351 -5.51 -19.81 -10.64
N LEU A 352 -4.45 -20.61 -10.66
CA LEU A 352 -3.16 -20.27 -11.24
C LEU A 352 -3.10 -20.53 -12.77
N LEU A 353 -3.87 -21.48 -13.31
CA LEU A 353 -3.88 -21.86 -14.73
C LEU A 353 -4.21 -20.69 -15.71
N PRO A 354 -5.24 -19.86 -15.48
CA PRO A 354 -5.51 -18.65 -16.29
C PRO A 354 -4.45 -17.55 -16.16
N LEU A 355 -3.50 -17.67 -15.23
CA LEU A 355 -2.34 -16.77 -15.15
C LEU A 355 -1.25 -17.20 -16.14
N HIS A 356 -1.11 -18.51 -16.39
CA HIS A 356 -0.17 -19.09 -17.35
C HIS A 356 -0.72 -19.05 -18.79
N PHE A 357 -1.94 -19.53 -19.00
CA PHE A 357 -2.62 -19.55 -20.30
C PHE A 357 -3.54 -18.35 -20.48
N GLY A 358 -3.18 -17.21 -19.88
CA GLY A 358 -4.01 -16.01 -19.89
C GLY A 358 -4.67 -15.81 -21.24
N ILE A 359 -5.99 -15.65 -21.22
CA ILE A 359 -6.87 -15.31 -22.35
C ILE A 359 -6.50 -13.90 -22.89
N GLU A 360 -5.22 -13.60 -23.06
CA GLU A 360 -4.77 -12.89 -24.23
C GLU A 360 -4.68 -13.99 -25.30
N LYS A 361 -5.83 -14.36 -25.89
CA LYS A 361 -5.80 -14.86 -27.27
C LYS A 361 -4.85 -13.93 -28.02
N ASP A 362 -4.03 -14.45 -28.92
CA ASP A 362 -3.07 -13.66 -29.67
C ASP A 362 -3.85 -12.66 -30.55
N ILE A 363 -4.28 -11.55 -29.94
CA ILE A 363 -5.13 -10.54 -30.55
C ILE A 363 -4.20 -9.88 -31.57
N LYS A 364 -4.49 -10.09 -32.86
CA LYS A 364 -3.74 -9.42 -33.91
C LYS A 364 -4.16 -7.95 -33.93
N VAL A 365 -3.20 -7.08 -34.25
CA VAL A 365 -3.47 -5.64 -34.38
C VAL A 365 -4.57 -5.36 -35.41
N ALA A 366 -4.65 -6.17 -36.47
CA ALA A 366 -5.68 -6.08 -37.51
C ALA A 366 -7.11 -6.26 -36.97
N ASP A 367 -7.29 -7.00 -35.87
CA ASP A 367 -8.61 -7.32 -35.32
C ASP A 367 -9.11 -6.23 -34.33
N LEU A 368 -8.24 -5.29 -33.94
CA LEU A 368 -8.55 -4.24 -32.97
C LEU A 368 -9.83 -3.44 -33.28
N PRO A 369 -10.10 -2.99 -34.53
CA PRO A 369 -11.32 -2.25 -34.82
C PRO A 369 -12.58 -3.05 -34.46
N GLY A 370 -12.60 -4.35 -34.79
CA GLY A 370 -13.70 -5.26 -34.48
C GLY A 370 -13.83 -5.55 -32.98
N ILE A 371 -12.69 -5.77 -32.31
CA ILE A 371 -12.67 -6.10 -30.89
C ILE A 371 -13.08 -4.90 -30.03
N LEU A 372 -12.69 -3.68 -30.38
CA LEU A 372 -13.14 -2.46 -29.68
C LEU A 372 -14.66 -2.26 -29.81
N ILE A 373 -15.29 -2.84 -30.83
CA ILE A 373 -16.73 -2.77 -31.04
C ILE A 373 -17.53 -3.98 -30.54
N SER A 374 -16.88 -5.07 -30.14
CA SER A 374 -17.48 -6.29 -29.57
C SER A 374 -18.47 -5.99 -28.44
N ASP A 375 -19.51 -6.80 -28.28
CA ASP A 375 -20.49 -6.69 -27.18
C ASP A 375 -19.87 -7.06 -25.83
N ASN A 376 -18.88 -7.97 -25.82
CA ASN A 376 -18.18 -8.38 -24.60
C ASN A 376 -17.17 -7.30 -24.15
N TRP A 377 -17.41 -6.70 -22.98
CA TRP A 377 -16.53 -5.68 -22.41
C TRP A 377 -15.13 -6.19 -22.05
N HIS A 378 -14.98 -7.48 -21.74
CA HIS A 378 -13.66 -8.06 -21.46
C HIS A 378 -12.76 -8.03 -22.71
N HIS A 379 -13.35 -8.27 -23.90
CA HIS A 379 -12.64 -8.17 -25.18
C HIS A 379 -12.16 -6.74 -25.43
N ARG A 380 -13.02 -5.76 -25.18
CA ARG A 380 -12.68 -4.33 -25.34
C ARG A 380 -11.59 -3.89 -24.38
N VAL A 381 -11.64 -4.33 -23.11
CA VAL A 381 -10.56 -4.11 -22.14
C VAL A 381 -9.25 -4.78 -22.57
N ALA A 382 -9.32 -6.00 -23.11
CA ALA A 382 -8.13 -6.68 -23.64
C ALA A 382 -7.52 -5.91 -24.82
N ALA A 383 -8.34 -5.38 -25.73
CA ALA A 383 -7.90 -4.49 -26.80
C ALA A 383 -7.23 -3.22 -26.25
N LEU A 384 -7.85 -2.53 -25.29
CA LEU A 384 -7.25 -1.33 -24.66
C LEU A 384 -5.92 -1.65 -23.96
N LYS A 385 -5.81 -2.79 -23.27
CA LYS A 385 -4.56 -3.28 -22.67
C LYS A 385 -3.49 -3.51 -23.74
N MET A 386 -3.86 -4.12 -24.87
CA MET A 386 -2.94 -4.34 -25.97
C MET A 386 -2.47 -3.02 -26.59
N ILE A 387 -3.39 -2.12 -26.90
CA ILE A 387 -3.09 -0.77 -27.43
C ILE A 387 -2.14 -0.04 -26.49
N TRP A 388 -2.42 -0.05 -25.19
CA TRP A 388 -1.57 0.57 -24.18
C TRP A 388 -0.17 -0.06 -24.09
N ARG A 389 -0.08 -1.39 -24.14
CA ARG A 389 1.17 -2.15 -24.05
C ARG A 389 2.05 -1.95 -25.29
N LYS A 390 1.45 -2.02 -26.47
CA LYS A 390 2.13 -1.90 -27.77
C LYS A 390 2.26 -0.45 -28.25
N ASN A 391 1.74 0.51 -27.49
CA ASN A 391 1.76 1.94 -27.81
C ASN A 391 1.13 2.24 -29.18
N ILE A 392 0.02 1.59 -29.49
CA ILE A 392 -0.72 1.77 -30.74
C ILE A 392 -1.53 3.07 -30.64
N GLU A 393 -1.61 3.83 -31.73
CA GLU A 393 -2.39 5.06 -31.78
C GLU A 393 -3.90 4.76 -31.75
N ILE A 394 -4.58 5.19 -30.69
CA ILE A 394 -6.02 4.98 -30.49
C ILE A 394 -6.85 5.87 -31.42
N GLY A 395 -6.30 7.01 -31.86
CA GLY A 395 -6.92 7.89 -32.85
C GLY A 395 -7.30 7.17 -34.15
N ASN A 396 -6.58 6.09 -34.51
CA ASN A 396 -6.86 5.27 -35.69
C ASN A 396 -8.15 4.43 -35.58
N PHE A 397 -8.78 4.39 -34.39
CA PHE A 397 -9.97 3.58 -34.14
C PHE A 397 -11.14 4.45 -33.67
N PRO A 398 -11.75 5.31 -34.50
CA PRO A 398 -12.68 6.37 -34.07
C PRO A 398 -13.85 5.89 -33.19
N LYS A 399 -14.27 4.62 -33.35
CA LYS A 399 -15.30 3.98 -32.52
C LYS A 399 -14.89 3.76 -31.05
N HIS A 400 -13.65 4.03 -30.64
CA HIS A 400 -13.22 3.99 -29.23
C HIS A 400 -13.95 5.01 -28.36
N THR A 401 -14.44 6.10 -28.94
CA THR A 401 -15.14 7.19 -28.23
C THR A 401 -16.38 6.70 -27.48
N ARG A 402 -17.06 5.66 -27.98
CA ARG A 402 -18.20 5.03 -27.28
C ARG A 402 -17.82 4.52 -25.88
N LEU A 403 -16.55 4.19 -25.67
CA LEU A 403 -16.06 3.68 -24.39
C LEU A 403 -15.97 4.76 -23.32
N LEU A 404 -16.01 6.05 -23.68
CA LEU A 404 -16.11 7.17 -22.73
C LEU A 404 -17.36 7.06 -21.86
N GLN A 405 -18.47 6.59 -22.45
CA GLN A 405 -19.78 6.46 -21.79
C GLN A 405 -20.09 5.01 -21.40
N SER A 406 -19.09 4.12 -21.40
CA SER A 406 -19.30 2.73 -21.01
C SER A 406 -19.80 2.62 -19.55
N PRO A 407 -20.75 1.72 -19.23
CA PRO A 407 -21.10 1.44 -17.83
C PRO A 407 -19.95 0.76 -17.06
N HIS A 408 -18.97 0.17 -17.75
CA HIS A 408 -17.89 -0.59 -17.16
C HIS A 408 -16.70 0.30 -16.80
N ILE A 409 -16.44 0.47 -15.49
CA ILE A 409 -15.28 1.20 -14.96
C ILE A 409 -13.95 0.71 -15.57
N PRO A 410 -13.71 -0.61 -15.76
CA PRO A 410 -12.52 -1.10 -16.44
C PRO A 410 -12.25 -0.47 -17.81
N GLU A 411 -13.30 -0.25 -18.61
CA GLU A 411 -13.16 0.31 -19.96
C GLU A 411 -12.75 1.76 -19.91
N ARG A 412 -13.45 2.57 -19.10
CA ARG A 412 -13.18 4.00 -18.97
C ARG A 412 -11.79 4.28 -18.41
N TYR A 413 -11.36 3.53 -17.39
CA TYR A 413 -10.03 3.75 -16.82
C TYR A 413 -8.91 3.29 -17.77
N TRP A 414 -9.07 2.16 -18.47
CA TRP A 414 -8.07 1.73 -19.46
C TRP A 414 -8.03 2.67 -20.65
N LEU A 415 -9.18 3.20 -21.06
CA LEU A 415 -9.26 4.23 -22.09
C LEU A 415 -8.49 5.48 -21.67
N ALA A 416 -8.67 5.99 -20.44
CA ALA A 416 -7.89 7.12 -19.92
C ALA A 416 -6.36 6.86 -20.01
N LYS A 417 -5.92 5.64 -19.67
CA LYS A 417 -4.50 5.25 -19.79
C LYS A 417 -4.01 5.25 -21.23
N VAL A 418 -4.83 4.78 -22.17
CA VAL A 418 -4.54 4.72 -23.61
C VAL A 418 -4.51 6.13 -24.21
N LEU A 419 -5.54 6.95 -23.98
CA LEU A 419 -5.60 8.35 -24.43
C LEU A 419 -4.41 9.17 -23.88
N GLY A 420 -3.96 8.88 -22.66
CA GLY A 420 -2.76 9.48 -22.08
C GLY A 420 -1.44 9.10 -22.76
N LYS A 421 -1.41 8.11 -23.67
CA LYS A 421 -0.26 7.76 -24.53
C LYS A 421 -0.44 8.20 -25.99
N SER A 422 -1.66 8.57 -26.38
CA SER A 422 -1.98 9.01 -27.74
C SER A 422 -1.24 10.31 -28.07
N ARG A 423 -0.86 10.44 -29.34
CA ARG A 423 -0.26 11.65 -29.91
C ARG A 423 -1.26 12.45 -30.75
N SER A 424 -2.41 11.86 -31.09
CA SER A 424 -3.50 12.53 -31.79
C SER A 424 -4.03 13.72 -30.96
N PRO A 425 -4.13 14.93 -31.53
CA PRO A 425 -4.72 16.08 -30.85
C PRO A 425 -6.20 15.87 -30.46
N GLU A 426 -6.95 15.12 -31.27
CA GLU A 426 -8.40 14.90 -31.11
C GLU A 426 -8.72 14.05 -29.88
N THR A 427 -7.74 13.32 -29.34
CA THR A 427 -7.90 12.48 -28.15
C THR A 427 -7.71 13.27 -26.85
N TYR A 428 -7.20 14.49 -26.91
CA TYR A 428 -6.98 15.32 -25.74
C TYR A 428 -8.27 15.78 -25.05
N PRO A 429 -9.28 16.34 -25.76
CA PRO A 429 -10.56 16.69 -25.14
C PRO A 429 -11.26 15.47 -24.52
N GLN A 430 -11.10 14.30 -25.14
CA GLN A 430 -11.64 13.04 -24.62
C GLN A 430 -10.99 12.66 -23.29
N LEU A 431 -9.66 12.75 -23.18
CA LEU A 431 -8.95 12.53 -21.94
C LEU A 431 -9.34 13.53 -20.86
N LEU A 432 -9.52 14.81 -21.24
CA LEU A 432 -9.95 15.87 -20.34
C LEU A 432 -11.34 15.60 -19.76
N SER A 433 -12.29 15.15 -20.59
CA SER A 433 -13.65 14.81 -20.15
C SER A 433 -13.71 13.72 -19.07
N LEU A 434 -12.70 12.85 -19.00
CA LEU A 434 -12.60 11.79 -18.00
C LEU A 434 -12.22 12.29 -16.60
N LEU A 435 -11.92 13.59 -16.43
CA LEU A 435 -11.78 14.21 -15.12
C LEU A 435 -13.12 14.34 -14.38
N ASP A 436 -14.24 14.35 -15.11
CA ASP A 436 -15.59 14.46 -14.55
C ASP A 436 -16.25 13.09 -14.28
N ASP A 437 -15.50 11.99 -14.41
CA ASP A 437 -16.01 10.64 -14.18
C ASP A 437 -16.37 10.42 -12.71
N ALA A 438 -17.54 9.80 -12.46
CA ALA A 438 -17.99 9.46 -11.10
C ALA A 438 -17.04 8.49 -10.37
N ASN A 439 -16.25 7.70 -11.10
CA ASN A 439 -15.30 6.75 -10.51
C ASN A 439 -13.89 7.34 -10.43
N PHE A 440 -13.39 7.51 -9.21
CA PHE A 440 -12.04 8.05 -8.97
C PHE A 440 -10.91 7.27 -9.66
N ASN A 441 -11.08 5.97 -10.00
CA ASN A 441 -10.07 5.21 -10.74
C ASN A 441 -9.86 5.75 -12.16
N VAL A 442 -10.95 6.23 -12.77
CA VAL A 442 -10.92 6.86 -14.08
C VAL A 442 -10.28 8.24 -13.97
N VAL A 443 -10.76 9.06 -13.02
CA VAL A 443 -10.24 10.42 -12.78
C VAL A 443 -8.73 10.43 -12.54
N TYR A 444 -8.22 9.58 -11.65
CA TYR A 444 -6.76 9.57 -11.42
C TYR A 444 -5.97 9.02 -12.60
N SER A 445 -6.56 8.11 -13.40
CA SER A 445 -5.93 7.61 -14.62
C SER A 445 -5.86 8.72 -15.68
N ALA A 446 -6.90 9.56 -15.77
CA ALA A 446 -6.95 10.73 -16.63
C ALA A 446 -5.90 11.77 -16.21
N LEU A 447 -5.82 12.12 -14.92
CA LEU A 447 -4.76 13.00 -14.37
C LEU A 447 -3.36 12.48 -14.68
N SER A 448 -3.13 11.16 -14.52
CA SER A 448 -1.85 10.55 -14.87
C SER A 448 -1.54 10.64 -16.37
N GLY A 449 -2.57 10.49 -17.21
CA GLY A 449 -2.49 10.64 -18.66
C GLY A 449 -2.16 12.08 -19.07
N LEU A 450 -2.84 13.08 -18.52
CA LEU A 450 -2.61 14.49 -18.78
C LEU A 450 -1.18 14.90 -18.42
N GLY A 451 -0.70 14.49 -17.23
CA GLY A 451 0.69 14.70 -16.86
C GLY A 451 1.68 13.99 -17.80
N ARG A 452 1.30 12.89 -18.47
CA ARG A 452 2.14 12.21 -19.47
C ARG A 452 2.18 12.96 -20.80
N ARG A 453 1.05 13.50 -21.27
CA ARG A 453 0.99 14.22 -22.54
C ARG A 453 1.78 15.53 -22.51
N GLY A 454 1.79 16.21 -21.37
CA GLY A 454 2.69 17.34 -21.15
C GLY A 454 2.13 18.72 -21.52
N GLU A 455 0.90 18.80 -22.03
CA GLU A 455 0.23 20.07 -22.34
C GLU A 455 0.00 20.87 -21.05
N LYS A 456 0.62 22.05 -20.94
CA LYS A 456 0.62 22.87 -19.72
C LYS A 456 -0.67 23.65 -19.50
N GLU A 457 -1.48 23.77 -20.54
CA GLU A 457 -2.76 24.46 -20.57
C GLU A 457 -3.74 23.87 -19.54
N VAL A 458 -3.60 22.58 -19.22
CA VAL A 458 -4.43 21.87 -18.23
C VAL A 458 -4.11 22.20 -16.77
N ILE A 459 -3.01 22.90 -16.48
CA ILE A 459 -2.58 23.18 -15.10
C ILE A 459 -3.70 23.83 -14.28
N GLY A 460 -4.44 24.78 -14.87
CA GLY A 460 -5.57 25.44 -14.21
C GLY A 460 -6.67 24.46 -13.82
N GLU A 461 -7.04 23.55 -14.72
CA GLU A 461 -8.07 22.54 -14.47
C GLU A 461 -7.60 21.53 -13.40
N ILE A 462 -6.34 21.09 -13.43
CA ILE A 462 -5.81 20.19 -12.40
C ILE A 462 -5.80 20.86 -11.01
N LEU A 463 -5.47 22.15 -10.94
CA LEU A 463 -5.54 22.92 -9.69
C LEU A 463 -6.98 23.01 -9.16
N LYS A 464 -7.95 23.24 -10.04
CA LYS A 464 -9.38 23.23 -9.70
C LYS A 464 -9.81 21.86 -9.17
N GLN A 465 -9.40 20.77 -9.83
CA GLN A 465 -9.65 19.40 -9.38
C GLN A 465 -9.12 19.14 -7.96
N ILE A 466 -7.91 19.61 -7.63
CA ILE A 466 -7.38 19.51 -6.26
C ILE A 466 -8.24 20.28 -5.26
N LYS A 467 -8.72 21.47 -5.63
CA LYS A 467 -9.53 22.32 -4.73
C LYS A 467 -10.91 21.72 -4.44
N ILE A 468 -11.58 21.15 -5.43
CA ILE A 468 -12.95 20.65 -5.28
C ILE A 468 -13.03 19.21 -4.79
N SER A 469 -12.01 18.38 -5.07
CA SER A 469 -12.08 16.95 -4.75
C SER A 469 -12.09 16.70 -3.24
N ASP A 470 -12.92 15.77 -2.81
CA ASP A 470 -12.98 15.17 -1.48
C ASP A 470 -12.20 13.83 -1.41
N ASN A 471 -11.55 13.44 -2.51
CA ASN A 471 -10.84 12.17 -2.64
C ASN A 471 -9.31 12.38 -2.60
N TRP A 472 -8.67 11.85 -1.56
CA TRP A 472 -7.24 12.05 -1.35
C TRP A 472 -6.38 11.45 -2.47
N TYR A 473 -6.80 10.33 -3.07
CA TYR A 473 -6.07 9.75 -4.20
C TYR A 473 -6.14 10.64 -5.44
N VAL A 474 -7.30 11.22 -5.74
CA VAL A 474 -7.45 12.16 -6.87
C VAL A 474 -6.49 13.34 -6.68
N GLN A 475 -6.48 13.95 -5.50
CA GLN A 475 -5.56 15.06 -5.19
C GLN A 475 -4.08 14.65 -5.29
N TRP A 476 -3.73 13.43 -4.84
CA TRP A 476 -2.36 12.91 -4.92
C TRP A 476 -1.89 12.74 -6.37
N TYR A 477 -2.74 12.18 -7.24
CA TYR A 477 -2.42 12.03 -8.66
C TYR A 477 -2.41 13.37 -9.41
N ALA A 478 -3.33 14.28 -9.05
CA ALA A 478 -3.37 15.63 -9.60
C ALA A 478 -2.08 16.39 -9.27
N TYR A 479 -1.61 16.35 -8.02
CA TYR A 479 -0.34 16.97 -7.64
C TYR A 479 0.83 16.39 -8.44
N LYS A 480 0.90 15.07 -8.59
CA LYS A 480 1.95 14.43 -9.40
C LYS A 480 1.90 14.86 -10.86
N ALA A 481 0.71 15.00 -11.44
CA ALA A 481 0.52 15.51 -12.78
C ALA A 481 1.05 16.94 -12.91
N LEU A 482 0.69 17.84 -11.97
CA LEU A 482 1.23 19.21 -11.90
C LEU A 482 2.77 19.22 -11.89
N ARG A 483 3.40 18.43 -11.01
CA ARG A 483 4.87 18.36 -10.95
C ARG A 483 5.48 17.88 -12.26
N LYS A 484 4.84 16.95 -12.96
CA LYS A 484 5.29 16.44 -14.25
C LYS A 484 5.14 17.48 -15.37
N LEU A 485 4.12 18.33 -15.31
CA LEU A 485 3.92 19.48 -16.21
C LEU A 485 4.88 20.66 -15.92
N GLY A 486 5.74 20.53 -14.90
CA GLY A 486 6.68 21.57 -14.50
C GLY A 486 6.06 22.67 -13.63
N TRP A 487 4.82 22.49 -13.17
CA TRP A 487 4.22 23.37 -12.18
C TRP A 487 5.01 23.30 -10.87
N LYS A 488 5.31 24.48 -10.31
CA LYS A 488 6.05 24.63 -9.07
C LYS A 488 5.14 25.30 -8.06
N GLN A 489 5.29 24.88 -6.81
CA GLN A 489 4.73 25.60 -5.67
C GLN A 489 5.31 27.01 -5.67
N SER A 490 4.42 28.00 -5.74
CA SER A 490 4.74 29.40 -5.58
C SER A 490 3.87 29.96 -4.46
N TYR A 491 4.49 30.75 -3.60
CA TYR A 491 3.75 31.57 -2.65
C TYR A 491 2.86 32.53 -3.44
N LYS A 492 1.55 32.56 -3.16
CA LYS A 492 0.76 33.75 -3.51
C LYS A 492 1.14 34.81 -2.48
N LEU A 493 1.82 35.87 -2.93
CA LEU A 493 1.98 37.10 -2.15
C LEU A 493 0.60 37.68 -1.81
#